data_AF-A0A1S8B9N4-F1
#
_entry.id   AF-A0A1S8B9N4-F1
#
_cell.length_a   1.000
_cell.length_b   1.000
_cell.length_c   1.000
_cell.angle_alpha   90.00
_cell.angle_beta   90.00
_cell.angle_gamma   90.00
#
_symmetry.space_group_name_H-M   'P 1'
#
loop_
_entity.id
_entity.type
_entity.pdbx_description
1 polymer ?
#
loop_
_entity_poly.entity_id
_entity_poly.type
_entity_poly.pdbx_seq_one_letter_code
_entity_poly.pdbx_strand_id
1 'polypeptide(L)'
;MPPVPNFEIPPSPPGSPPLKSTKQFAHFLELKKKGVHFNQRLENSSALRNPSLLHKLRGFASIDDEAQYATILSADVAVPTVFPSWAYAENLGKSQREIARKREEEQKKTQREALEFVPASDPGSSGLGIGKGEGISMAERVRAGLDREGSGSPQVSDGGKRKDGDRRDRGYDDRRKRSRFRSRSR
;
A
#
# COMPACT_ATOMS: atom_id res chain seq x y z
N MET A 1 -49.79 -27.15 33.12
CA MET A 1 -48.77 -27.76 32.22
C MET A 1 -48.68 -29.24 32.53
N PRO A 2 -48.43 -30.12 31.55
CA PRO A 2 -48.22 -31.54 31.83
C PRO A 2 -47.06 -31.70 32.85
N PRO A 3 -47.18 -32.61 33.82
CA PRO A 3 -46.25 -32.72 34.96
C PRO A 3 -44.87 -33.31 34.59
N VAL A 4 -44.72 -33.88 33.39
CA VAL A 4 -43.43 -34.35 32.85
C VAL A 4 -43.19 -33.64 31.52
N PRO A 5 -42.08 -32.89 31.36
CA PRO A 5 -41.73 -32.30 30.08
C PRO A 5 -41.44 -33.40 29.06
N ASN A 6 -42.04 -33.32 27.87
CA ASN A 6 -41.71 -34.21 26.78
C ASN A 6 -40.39 -33.76 26.13
N PHE A 7 -39.36 -34.61 26.21
CA PHE A 7 -38.04 -34.41 25.60
C PHE A 7 -37.84 -35.22 24.31
N GLU A 8 -38.87 -35.88 23.81
CA GLU A 8 -38.81 -36.58 22.53
C GLU A 8 -38.62 -35.56 21.40
N ILE A 9 -37.50 -35.71 20.67
CA ILE A 9 -37.22 -34.93 19.47
C ILE A 9 -38.13 -35.48 18.38
N PRO A 10 -39.00 -34.66 17.75
CA PRO A 10 -39.84 -35.13 16.67
C PRO A 10 -38.99 -35.63 15.49
N PRO A 11 -39.48 -36.62 14.72
CA PRO A 11 -38.77 -37.07 13.53
C PRO A 11 -38.59 -35.90 12.56
N SER A 12 -37.46 -35.89 11.85
CA SER A 12 -37.20 -34.89 10.82
C SER A 12 -38.34 -34.86 9.79
N PRO A 13 -38.74 -33.67 9.32
CA PRO A 13 -39.82 -33.55 8.35
C PRO A 13 -39.53 -34.37 7.08
N PRO A 14 -40.58 -34.92 6.43
CA PRO A 14 -40.41 -35.75 5.24
C PRO A 14 -39.70 -34.96 4.12
N GLY A 15 -38.74 -35.60 3.46
CA GLY A 15 -37.94 -34.98 2.39
C GLY A 15 -36.70 -34.21 2.85
N SER A 16 -36.46 -34.11 4.17
CA SER A 16 -35.20 -33.65 4.74
C SER A 16 -34.35 -34.86 5.18
N PRO A 17 -33.08 -34.99 4.77
CA PRO A 17 -32.33 -34.13 3.86
C PRO A 17 -32.62 -34.46 2.37
N PRO A 18 -32.42 -33.52 1.45
CA PRO A 18 -32.66 -33.76 0.02
C PRO A 18 -31.75 -34.88 -0.51
N LEU A 19 -32.33 -35.80 -1.31
CA LEU A 19 -31.69 -37.03 -1.79
C LEU A 19 -30.34 -36.81 -2.52
N LYS A 20 -30.16 -35.65 -3.15
CA LYS A 20 -28.88 -35.29 -3.80
C LYS A 20 -27.78 -35.05 -2.78
N SER A 21 -28.09 -34.34 -1.69
CA SER A 21 -27.13 -34.05 -0.63
C SER A 21 -26.73 -35.32 0.13
N THR A 22 -27.69 -36.20 0.45
CA THR A 22 -27.40 -37.47 1.14
C THR A 22 -26.46 -38.37 0.34
N LYS A 23 -26.64 -38.44 -0.98
CA LYS A 23 -25.70 -39.16 -1.87
C LYS A 23 -24.28 -38.57 -1.84
N GLN A 24 -24.15 -37.24 -1.88
CA GLN A 24 -22.86 -36.56 -1.79
C GLN A 24 -22.17 -36.82 -0.44
N PHE A 25 -22.93 -36.77 0.66
CA PHE A 25 -22.40 -37.06 1.99
C PHE A 25 -21.99 -38.53 2.15
N ALA A 26 -22.79 -39.48 1.65
CA ALA A 26 -22.42 -40.90 1.64
C ALA A 26 -21.08 -41.12 0.93
N HIS A 27 -20.91 -40.52 -0.26
CA HIS A 27 -19.65 -40.58 -0.99
C HIS A 27 -18.47 -39.94 -0.23
N PHE A 28 -18.69 -38.78 0.38
CA PHE A 28 -17.67 -38.12 1.21
C PHE A 28 -17.24 -39.00 2.39
N LEU A 29 -18.18 -39.69 3.06
CA LEU A 29 -17.89 -40.61 4.15
C LEU A 29 -17.10 -41.83 3.68
N GLU A 30 -17.42 -42.39 2.51
CA GLU A 30 -16.63 -43.46 1.89
C GLU A 30 -15.19 -43.02 1.61
N LEU A 31 -15.00 -41.80 1.07
CA LEU A 31 -13.67 -41.25 0.83
C LEU A 31 -12.88 -41.06 2.13
N LYS A 32 -13.52 -40.58 3.21
CA LYS A 32 -12.88 -40.47 4.52
C LYS A 32 -12.47 -41.82 5.09
N LYS A 33 -13.29 -42.86 4.95
CA LYS A 33 -12.94 -44.24 5.35
C LYS A 33 -11.72 -44.77 4.61
N LYS A 34 -11.53 -44.35 3.34
CA LYS A 34 -10.35 -44.67 2.51
C LYS A 34 -9.13 -43.78 2.82
N GLY A 35 -9.19 -42.92 3.83
CA GLY A 35 -8.11 -42.01 4.21
C GLY A 35 -8.03 -40.73 3.36
N VAL A 36 -8.96 -40.50 2.43
CA VAL A 36 -8.97 -39.30 1.59
C VAL A 36 -9.75 -38.19 2.30
N HIS A 37 -9.03 -37.22 2.85
CA HIS A 37 -9.63 -36.01 3.41
C HIS A 37 -9.87 -34.96 2.31
N PHE A 38 -11.13 -34.85 1.88
CA PHE A 38 -11.52 -33.94 0.80
C PHE A 38 -11.23 -32.47 1.14
N ASN A 39 -11.58 -31.96 2.34
CA ASN A 39 -11.29 -30.57 2.72
C ASN A 39 -9.79 -30.26 2.70
N GLN A 40 -8.96 -31.19 3.20
CA GLN A 40 -7.51 -31.05 3.16
C GLN A 40 -6.98 -31.03 1.72
N ARG A 41 -7.53 -31.86 0.82
CA ARG A 41 -7.18 -31.81 -0.61
C ARG A 41 -7.66 -30.52 -1.26
N LEU A 42 -8.80 -30.01 -0.85
CA LEU A 42 -9.40 -28.77 -1.34
C LEU A 42 -8.54 -27.55 -0.98
N GLU A 43 -8.08 -27.48 0.28
CA GLU A 43 -7.17 -26.43 0.79
C GLU A 43 -5.79 -26.44 0.10
N ASN A 44 -5.30 -27.64 -0.24
CA ASN A 44 -4.04 -27.80 -0.96
C ASN A 44 -4.17 -27.66 -2.48
N SER A 45 -5.40 -27.57 -3.00
CA SER A 45 -5.64 -27.40 -4.43
C SER A 45 -5.25 -26.00 -4.89
N SER A 46 -4.41 -25.93 -5.93
CA SER A 46 -4.01 -24.67 -6.56
C SER A 46 -5.20 -23.90 -7.16
N ALA A 47 -6.28 -24.59 -7.52
CA ALA A 47 -7.49 -23.97 -8.05
C ALA A 47 -8.14 -23.00 -7.04
N LEU A 48 -8.08 -23.31 -5.74
CA LEU A 48 -8.62 -22.45 -4.68
C LEU A 48 -7.64 -21.45 -4.11
N ARG A 49 -6.34 -21.59 -4.41
CA ARG A 49 -5.31 -20.62 -4.02
C ARG A 49 -5.23 -19.42 -4.96
N ASN A 50 -6.06 -19.37 -5.99
CA ASN A 50 -6.13 -18.25 -6.91
C ASN A 50 -7.02 -17.14 -6.32
N PRO A 51 -6.47 -15.96 -5.95
CA PRO A 51 -7.26 -14.88 -5.37
C PRO A 51 -8.36 -14.37 -6.33
N SER A 52 -8.18 -14.51 -7.65
CA SER A 52 -9.21 -14.09 -8.62
C SER A 52 -10.48 -14.96 -8.58
N LEU A 53 -10.41 -16.17 -8.02
CA LEU A 53 -11.57 -17.06 -7.90
C LEU A 53 -12.58 -16.53 -6.87
N LEU A 54 -12.11 -15.85 -5.82
CA LEU A 54 -12.95 -15.32 -4.76
C LEU A 54 -14.00 -14.36 -5.32
N HIS A 55 -13.62 -13.47 -6.24
CA HIS A 55 -14.56 -12.55 -6.89
C HIS A 55 -15.69 -13.26 -7.64
N LYS A 56 -15.39 -14.39 -8.30
CA LYS A 56 -16.40 -15.18 -9.02
C LYS A 56 -17.34 -15.90 -8.05
N LEU A 57 -16.80 -16.45 -6.97
CA LEU A 57 -17.60 -17.09 -5.92
C LEU A 57 -18.51 -16.08 -5.22
N ARG A 58 -17.99 -14.86 -4.97
CA ARG A 58 -18.75 -13.74 -4.43
C ARG A 58 -19.92 -13.36 -5.35
N GLY A 59 -19.67 -13.25 -6.65
CA GLY A 59 -20.71 -13.02 -7.65
C GLY A 59 -21.74 -14.16 -7.74
N PHE A 60 -21.31 -15.41 -7.62
CA PHE A 60 -22.23 -16.58 -7.56
C PHE A 60 -23.13 -16.55 -6.32
N ALA A 61 -22.61 -16.09 -5.19
CA ALA A 61 -23.37 -15.91 -3.95
C ALA A 61 -24.20 -14.62 -3.93
N SER A 62 -24.19 -13.83 -5.01
CA SER A 62 -24.87 -12.54 -5.11
C SER A 62 -24.47 -11.56 -3.99
N ILE A 63 -23.19 -11.61 -3.58
CA ILE A 63 -22.64 -10.68 -2.59
C ILE A 63 -22.00 -9.52 -3.36
N ASP A 64 -22.42 -8.31 -3.05
CA ASP A 64 -21.85 -7.10 -3.64
C ASP A 64 -20.48 -6.78 -3.04
N ASP A 65 -19.68 -6.01 -3.79
CA ASP A 65 -18.33 -5.61 -3.39
C ASP A 65 -18.31 -4.73 -2.13
N GLU A 66 -19.40 -4.03 -1.84
CA GLU A 66 -19.56 -3.26 -0.60
C GLU A 66 -20.07 -4.14 0.54
N ALA A 67 -20.97 -5.07 0.22
CA ALA A 67 -21.57 -5.99 1.18
C ALA A 67 -20.53 -6.93 1.82
N GLN A 68 -19.40 -7.20 1.14
CA GLN A 68 -18.31 -7.98 1.71
C GLN A 68 -17.69 -7.35 2.98
N TYR A 69 -17.82 -6.03 3.13
CA TYR A 69 -17.31 -5.28 4.28
C TYR A 69 -18.39 -4.97 5.31
N ALA A 70 -19.62 -5.46 5.10
CA ALA A 70 -20.71 -5.26 6.04
C ALA A 70 -20.39 -5.94 7.37
N THR A 71 -20.68 -5.23 8.46
CA THR A 71 -20.50 -5.76 9.82
C THR A 71 -21.85 -5.86 10.52
N ILE A 72 -21.95 -6.78 11.48
CA ILE A 72 -23.15 -6.97 12.31
C ILE A 72 -23.15 -5.94 13.48
N LEU A 73 -22.05 -5.21 13.65
CA LEU A 73 -21.89 -4.22 14.71
C LEU A 73 -22.73 -2.98 14.44
N SER A 74 -23.13 -2.29 15.51
CA SER A 74 -23.86 -1.02 15.40
C SER A 74 -23.02 0.04 14.69
N ALA A 75 -23.68 0.95 13.99
CA ALA A 75 -23.02 1.99 13.17
C ALA A 75 -22.02 2.85 13.96
N ASP A 76 -22.23 3.06 15.26
CA ASP A 76 -21.36 3.88 16.10
C ASP A 76 -20.00 3.22 16.42
N VAL A 77 -19.89 1.89 16.25
CA VAL A 77 -18.69 1.10 16.56
C VAL A 77 -18.12 0.45 15.29
N ALA A 78 -18.97 0.19 14.31
CA ALA A 78 -18.61 -0.40 13.04
C ALA A 78 -17.72 0.53 12.20
N VAL A 79 -16.79 -0.08 11.44
CA VAL A 79 -16.18 0.61 10.31
C VAL A 79 -17.24 0.71 9.20
N PRO A 80 -17.52 1.91 8.67
CA PRO A 80 -18.50 2.07 7.61
C PRO A 80 -18.05 1.33 6.34
N THR A 81 -19.00 0.73 5.63
CA THR A 81 -18.74 0.00 4.38
C THR A 81 -18.23 0.91 3.27
N VAL A 82 -18.65 2.18 3.28
CA VAL A 82 -18.27 3.22 2.34
C VAL A 82 -17.78 4.43 3.12
N PHE A 83 -16.60 4.93 2.75
CA PHE A 83 -16.04 6.12 3.35
C PHE A 83 -16.65 7.39 2.75
N PRO A 84 -16.69 8.52 3.48
CA PRO A 84 -17.09 9.79 2.89
C PRO A 84 -16.10 10.22 1.80
N SER A 85 -16.60 10.95 0.80
CA SER A 85 -15.84 11.29 -0.42
C SER A 85 -14.46 11.94 -0.14
N TRP A 86 -14.36 12.80 0.87
CA TRP A 86 -13.10 13.48 1.24
C TRP A 86 -12.03 12.53 1.80
N ALA A 87 -12.41 11.36 2.31
CA ALA A 87 -11.50 10.40 2.93
C ALA A 87 -10.81 9.48 1.90
N TYR A 88 -11.26 9.48 0.64
CA TYR A 88 -10.59 8.75 -0.43
C TYR A 88 -9.26 9.40 -0.80
N ALA A 89 -8.29 8.56 -1.20
CA ALA A 89 -6.92 8.97 -1.49
C ALA A 89 -6.81 10.12 -2.50
N GLU A 90 -7.70 10.17 -3.50
CA GLU A 90 -7.73 11.23 -4.50
C GLU A 90 -8.05 12.60 -3.90
N ASN A 91 -9.11 12.67 -3.07
CA ASN A 91 -9.55 13.92 -2.47
C ASN A 91 -8.61 14.35 -1.33
N LEU A 92 -8.06 13.39 -0.60
CA LEU A 92 -6.99 13.66 0.36
C LEU A 92 -5.76 14.25 -0.35
N GLY A 93 -5.34 13.66 -1.48
CA GLY A 93 -4.24 14.17 -2.30
C GLY A 93 -4.50 15.58 -2.85
N LYS A 94 -5.72 15.87 -3.31
CA LYS A 94 -6.12 17.24 -3.73
C LYS A 94 -6.01 18.22 -2.58
N SER A 95 -6.56 17.89 -1.41
CA SER A 95 -6.53 18.75 -0.23
C SER A 95 -5.09 19.06 0.22
N GLN A 96 -4.21 18.06 0.23
CA GLN A 96 -2.80 18.25 0.60
C GLN A 96 -2.07 19.18 -0.36
N ARG A 97 -2.32 19.05 -1.67
CA ARG A 97 -1.75 19.95 -2.70
C ARG A 97 -2.24 21.38 -2.52
N GLU A 98 -3.53 21.58 -2.24
CA GLU A 98 -4.09 22.91 -1.99
C GLU A 98 -3.49 23.56 -0.75
N ILE A 99 -3.34 22.80 0.34
CA ILE A 99 -2.70 23.28 1.57
C ILE A 99 -1.23 23.66 1.31
N ALA A 100 -0.49 22.83 0.57
CA ALA A 100 0.89 23.13 0.20
C ALA A 100 0.99 24.40 -0.66
N ARG A 101 0.10 24.56 -1.66
CA ARG A 101 0.05 25.74 -2.53
C ARG A 101 -0.24 27.01 -1.72
N LYS A 102 -1.23 26.97 -0.83
CA LYS A 102 -1.56 28.12 0.04
C LYS A 102 -0.38 28.52 0.93
N ARG A 103 0.31 27.54 1.54
CA ARG A 103 1.51 27.80 2.34
C ARG A 103 2.63 28.45 1.52
N GLU A 104 2.85 27.99 0.29
CA GLU A 104 3.85 28.59 -0.60
C GLU A 104 3.48 30.03 -1.02
N GLU A 105 2.20 30.27 -1.32
CA GLU A 105 1.69 31.63 -1.62
C GLU A 105 1.84 32.57 -0.42
N GLU A 106 1.55 32.11 0.80
CA GLU A 106 1.75 32.88 2.04
C GLU A 106 3.23 33.16 2.31
N GLN A 107 4.11 32.18 2.10
CA GLN A 107 5.56 32.39 2.18
C GLN A 107 6.07 33.40 1.15
N LYS A 108 5.53 33.36 -0.08
CA LYS A 108 5.87 34.34 -1.12
C LYS A 108 5.38 35.75 -0.78
N LYS A 109 4.20 35.89 -0.15
CA LYS A 109 3.67 37.19 0.30
C LYS A 109 4.52 37.77 1.43
N THR A 110 4.80 36.98 2.47
CA THR A 110 5.64 37.39 3.60
C THR A 110 7.07 37.78 3.18
N GLN A 111 7.68 37.08 2.21
CA GLN A 111 8.99 37.47 1.64
C GLN A 111 8.96 38.81 0.89
N ARG A 112 7.85 39.15 0.21
CA ARG A 112 7.72 40.40 -0.54
C ARG A 112 7.42 41.59 0.38
N GLU A 113 6.62 41.38 1.42
CA GLU A 113 6.27 42.43 2.39
C GLU A 113 7.45 42.80 3.32
N ALA A 114 8.41 41.91 3.53
CA ALA A 114 9.60 42.16 4.36
C ALA A 114 10.71 42.98 3.66
N LEU A 115 10.57 43.32 2.38
CA LEU A 115 11.57 44.10 1.62
C LEU A 115 11.10 45.55 1.49
N GLU A 116 11.43 46.37 2.49
CA GLU A 116 11.29 47.83 2.43
C GLU A 116 12.43 48.42 1.60
N PHE A 117 12.16 48.74 0.33
CA PHE A 117 13.13 49.43 -0.53
C PHE A 117 13.10 50.92 -0.22
N VAL A 118 14.11 51.40 0.52
CA VAL A 118 14.32 52.83 0.73
C VAL A 118 14.85 53.44 -0.59
N PRO A 119 14.13 54.37 -1.24
CA PRO A 119 14.67 55.11 -2.37
C PRO A 119 15.78 56.03 -1.87
N ALA A 120 16.96 55.94 -2.49
CA ALA A 120 18.03 56.89 -2.22
C ALA A 120 17.56 58.31 -2.61
N SER A 121 17.56 59.22 -1.64
CA SER A 121 17.37 60.65 -1.89
C SER A 121 18.49 61.17 -2.81
N ASP A 122 18.09 61.83 -3.90
CA ASP A 122 18.86 62.47 -4.97
C ASP A 122 19.97 63.46 -4.49
N PRO A 123 20.71 64.15 -5.39
CA PRO A 123 21.57 63.65 -6.46
C PRO A 123 22.97 64.31 -6.37
N GLY A 124 24.03 63.53 -6.52
CA GLY A 124 25.37 64.06 -6.80
C GLY A 124 26.34 64.05 -5.64
N SER A 125 27.28 63.13 -5.69
CA SER A 125 28.72 63.42 -5.52
C SER A 125 29.52 62.13 -5.76
N SER A 126 30.38 62.21 -6.77
CA SER A 126 31.65 61.51 -6.95
C SER A 126 31.81 60.04 -6.52
N GLY A 127 31.91 59.19 -7.54
CA GLY A 127 33.12 58.39 -7.78
C GLY A 127 33.42 57.22 -6.84
N LEU A 128 33.36 56.00 -7.39
CA LEU A 128 34.52 55.13 -7.67
C LEU A 128 34.05 53.69 -7.92
N GLY A 129 34.47 53.10 -9.05
CA GLY A 129 34.53 51.64 -9.21
C GLY A 129 33.47 51.00 -10.10
N ILE A 130 33.48 51.32 -11.40
CA ILE A 130 32.90 50.43 -12.42
C ILE A 130 33.79 49.19 -12.51
N GLY A 131 33.47 48.15 -11.73
CA GLY A 131 33.88 46.79 -12.02
C GLY A 131 32.91 46.18 -13.00
N LYS A 132 33.31 46.03 -14.27
CA LYS A 132 32.62 45.18 -15.25
C LYS A 132 32.73 43.72 -14.78
N GLY A 133 31.83 43.31 -13.88
CA GLY A 133 31.59 41.92 -13.55
C GLY A 133 30.20 41.57 -14.04
N GLU A 134 30.12 40.79 -15.11
CA GLU A 134 28.88 40.21 -15.61
C GLU A 134 28.31 39.30 -14.51
N GLY A 135 27.37 39.84 -13.74
CA GLY A 135 26.78 39.19 -12.58
C GLY A 135 25.81 38.11 -13.03
N ILE A 136 26.33 36.91 -13.31
CA ILE A 136 25.51 35.72 -13.52
C ILE A 136 24.61 35.54 -12.29
N SER A 137 23.30 35.69 -12.51
CA SER A 137 22.26 35.58 -11.48
C SER A 137 22.31 34.21 -10.81
N MET A 138 21.98 34.13 -9.52
CA MET A 138 21.91 32.86 -8.78
C MET A 138 20.99 31.84 -9.48
N ALA A 139 19.95 32.31 -10.16
CA ALA A 139 19.03 31.48 -10.94
C ALA A 139 19.69 30.91 -12.22
N GLU A 140 20.66 31.62 -12.79
CA GLU A 140 21.41 31.20 -13.96
C GLU A 140 22.47 30.15 -13.60
N ARG A 141 23.10 30.27 -12.42
CA ARG A 141 24.02 29.25 -11.89
C ARG A 141 23.34 27.92 -11.57
N VAL A 142 22.08 27.95 -11.12
CA VAL A 142 21.30 26.74 -10.81
C VAL A 142 20.85 26.01 -12.08
N ARG A 143 20.46 26.75 -13.14
CA ARG A 143 20.12 26.14 -14.44
C ARG A 143 21.34 25.53 -15.12
N ALA A 144 22.49 26.22 -15.10
CA ALA A 144 23.74 25.70 -15.65
C ALA A 144 24.24 24.42 -14.95
N GLY A 145 23.78 24.13 -13.73
CA GLY A 145 24.09 22.90 -13.00
C GLY A 145 23.21 21.70 -13.33
N LEU A 146 22.09 21.88 -14.05
CA LEU A 146 21.16 20.81 -14.39
C LEU A 146 21.42 20.17 -15.76
N ASP A 147 22.16 20.85 -16.64
CA ASP A 147 22.37 20.41 -18.03
C ASP A 147 23.65 19.55 -18.23
N ARG A 148 24.43 19.29 -17.16
CA ARG A 148 25.63 18.44 -17.26
C ARG A 148 25.28 16.98 -16.99
N GLU A 149 24.80 16.31 -18.03
CA GLU A 149 24.77 14.85 -18.17
C GLU A 149 26.08 14.21 -17.65
N GLY A 150 25.93 13.33 -16.65
CA GLY A 150 26.84 12.24 -16.28
C GLY A 150 28.34 12.55 -16.10
N SER A 151 28.77 12.85 -14.86
CA SER A 151 29.95 12.21 -14.21
C SER A 151 30.36 12.91 -12.90
N GLY A 152 30.49 12.11 -11.83
CA GLY A 152 31.39 12.39 -10.69
C GLY A 152 30.85 13.30 -9.59
N SER A 153 30.34 12.71 -8.51
CA SER A 153 30.12 13.39 -7.23
C SER A 153 31.45 13.72 -6.54
N PRO A 154 31.70 14.95 -6.04
CA PRO A 154 32.81 15.20 -5.13
C PRO A 154 32.40 14.90 -3.69
N GLN A 155 33.18 14.03 -3.05
CA GLN A 155 33.22 13.81 -1.61
C GLN A 155 33.44 15.13 -0.86
N VAL A 156 32.65 15.37 0.18
CA VAL A 156 33.05 16.20 1.32
C VAL A 156 32.87 15.39 2.59
N SER A 157 34.00 15.11 3.23
CA SER A 157 34.16 14.52 4.55
C SER A 157 34.18 15.63 5.60
N ASP A 158 33.39 15.47 6.66
CA ASP A 158 33.59 15.84 8.09
C ASP A 158 32.21 16.12 8.69
N GLY A 159 31.78 15.75 9.90
CA GLY A 159 32.34 15.04 11.04
C GLY A 159 31.20 15.05 12.08
N GLY A 160 30.76 13.89 12.57
CA GLY A 160 29.62 13.82 13.47
C GLY A 160 29.34 12.41 13.97
N LYS A 161 30.08 12.00 15.01
CA LYS A 161 29.83 10.77 15.77
C LYS A 161 28.37 10.73 16.24
N ARG A 162 27.59 9.78 15.73
CA ARG A 162 26.48 9.17 16.48
C ARG A 162 26.61 7.67 16.40
N LYS A 163 26.85 7.13 17.58
CA LYS A 163 26.96 5.71 17.91
C LYS A 163 25.54 5.13 17.99
N ASP A 164 25.50 3.82 17.80
CA ASP A 164 24.44 2.88 18.20
C ASP A 164 23.36 2.52 17.17
N GLY A 165 23.32 1.22 16.86
CA GLY A 165 22.06 0.50 16.74
C GLY A 165 21.76 -0.20 15.42
N ASP A 166 22.08 -1.49 15.35
CA ASP A 166 21.35 -2.52 14.59
C ASP A 166 21.56 -2.58 13.06
N ARG A 167 22.57 -3.36 12.64
CA ARG A 167 22.53 -4.09 11.37
C ARG A 167 22.91 -5.55 11.60
N ARG A 168 21.90 -6.37 11.82
CA ARG A 168 21.97 -7.83 11.71
C ARG A 168 22.38 -8.22 10.30
N ASP A 169 23.58 -8.76 10.22
CA ASP A 169 23.92 -10.01 9.53
C ASP A 169 23.06 -10.36 8.29
N ARG A 170 23.56 -9.96 7.12
CA ARG A 170 23.21 -10.60 5.83
C ARG A 170 24.45 -11.30 5.30
N GLY A 171 24.85 -12.38 5.95
CA GLY A 171 25.70 -13.40 5.36
C GLY A 171 24.91 -14.70 5.28
N TYR A 172 24.30 -15.00 4.11
CA TYR A 172 24.22 -16.37 3.57
C TYR A 172 23.57 -16.38 2.18
N ASP A 173 24.07 -17.30 1.34
CA ASP A 173 23.50 -17.78 0.07
C ASP A 173 23.73 -17.00 -1.24
N ASP A 174 24.98 -17.04 -1.74
CA ASP A 174 25.24 -16.97 -3.18
C ASP A 174 26.21 -18.05 -3.70
N ARG A 175 26.10 -19.28 -3.17
CA ARG A 175 26.90 -20.44 -3.59
C ARG A 175 26.08 -21.64 -4.10
N ARG A 176 25.12 -21.41 -5.00
CA ARG A 176 24.41 -22.53 -5.68
C ARG A 176 24.23 -22.39 -7.19
N LYS A 177 25.22 -21.85 -7.91
CA LYS A 177 25.27 -21.95 -9.38
C LYS A 177 26.65 -22.35 -9.90
N ARG A 178 27.14 -23.54 -9.52
CA ARG A 178 28.17 -24.26 -10.28
C ARG A 178 28.31 -25.72 -9.84
N SER A 179 27.57 -26.62 -10.48
CA SER A 179 28.02 -27.98 -10.81
C SER A 179 26.86 -28.76 -11.45
N ARG A 180 27.21 -29.70 -12.34
CA ARG A 180 26.33 -30.61 -13.10
C ARG A 180 25.95 -30.14 -14.51
N PHE A 181 26.96 -30.03 -15.36
CA PHE A 181 26.92 -30.74 -16.64
C PHE A 181 28.21 -31.55 -16.74
N ARG A 182 28.09 -32.82 -16.38
CA ARG A 182 29.16 -33.82 -16.47
C ARG A 182 28.90 -34.64 -17.73
N SER A 183 29.89 -34.62 -18.59
CA SER A 183 30.16 -35.44 -19.77
C SER A 183 29.41 -36.76 -19.85
N ARG A 184 28.83 -37.05 -21.02
CA ARG A 184 28.63 -38.42 -21.48
C ARG A 184 28.93 -38.51 -22.97
N SER A 185 30.07 -39.12 -23.25
CA SER A 185 30.51 -39.61 -24.55
C SER A 185 30.05 -41.06 -24.70
N ARG A 186 29.84 -41.45 -25.96
CA ARG A 186 29.46 -42.76 -26.51
C ARG A 186 27.97 -43.09 -26.45
#